data_AF-A0A7S2ASP9-F1
#
_entry.id   AF-A0A7S2ASP9-F1
#
_cell.length_a   1.000
_cell.length_b   1.000
_cell.length_c   1.000
_cell.angle_alpha   90.00
_cell.angle_beta   90.00
_cell.angle_gamma   90.00
#
_symmetry.space_group_name_H-M   'P 1'
#
loop_
_entity.id
_entity.type
_entity.pdbx_description
1 polymer ?
#
loop_
_entity_poly.entity_id
_entity_poly.type
_entity_poly.pdbx_seq_one_letter_code
_entity_poly.pdbx_strand_id
1 'polypeptide(L)'
;TYHDFSVDYFFMDTNVFNAFDPHDDPEHNICSLRHSPSQATCGTEGPRSVWDCPFWFRRLWRDQSEWIERRLSESEADWQIIVTHFPPTFGRVGWERLVAQHGVDLIVSGHVHQQEVHYREPGNFLRPTAWIVSGGGGGITSEGTP
;
A
#
# COMPACT_ATOMS: atom_id res chain seq x y z
N THR A 1 7.80 -23.86 -20.72
CA THR A 1 7.35 -23.78 -19.33
C THR A 1 8.57 -23.67 -18.45
N TYR A 2 8.70 -22.59 -17.66
CA TYR A 2 9.73 -22.49 -16.62
C TYR A 2 9.22 -23.29 -15.43
N HIS A 3 9.79 -24.46 -15.19
CA HIS A 3 9.34 -25.34 -14.11
C HIS A 3 9.90 -24.93 -12.73
N ASP A 4 10.87 -24.01 -12.73
CA ASP A 4 11.65 -23.62 -11.55
C ASP A 4 11.59 -22.11 -11.27
N PHE A 5 10.60 -21.39 -11.82
CA PHE A 5 10.40 -19.97 -11.52
C PHE A 5 9.12 -19.78 -10.70
N SER A 6 9.26 -19.09 -9.57
CA SER A 6 8.23 -18.86 -8.57
C SER A 6 8.20 -17.40 -8.17
N VAL A 7 7.00 -16.90 -7.88
CA VAL A 7 6.77 -15.51 -7.49
C VAL A 7 5.80 -15.48 -6.32
N ASP A 8 6.18 -14.79 -5.26
CA ASP A 8 5.28 -14.45 -4.18
C ASP A 8 4.76 -13.03 -4.34
N TYR A 9 3.43 -12.90 -4.27
CA TYR A 9 2.74 -11.62 -4.25
C TYR A 9 2.17 -11.36 -2.85
N PHE A 10 2.67 -10.33 -2.19
CA PHE A 10 2.22 -9.92 -0.87
C PHE A 10 1.34 -8.67 -0.97
N PHE A 11 0.07 -8.82 -0.62
CA PHE A 11 -0.91 -7.72 -0.67
C PHE A 11 -0.96 -7.02 0.69
N MET A 12 -0.48 -5.78 0.75
CA MET A 12 -0.50 -4.93 1.93
C MET A 12 -1.52 -3.80 1.79
N ASP A 13 -2.33 -3.61 2.82
CA ASP A 13 -3.23 -2.48 2.93
C ASP A 13 -2.47 -1.28 3.50
N THR A 14 -2.52 -0.15 2.78
CA THR A 14 -1.88 1.11 3.16
C THR A 14 -2.88 2.23 3.42
N ASN A 15 -4.16 1.91 3.57
CA ASN A 15 -5.21 2.90 3.82
C ASN A 15 -5.04 3.62 5.17
N VAL A 16 -4.13 3.15 6.03
CA VAL A 16 -3.68 3.90 7.21
C VAL A 16 -3.22 5.32 6.88
N PHE A 17 -2.74 5.57 5.65
CA PHE A 17 -2.31 6.89 5.19
C PHE A 17 -3.46 7.82 4.76
N ASN A 18 -4.69 7.33 4.69
CA ASN A 18 -5.91 8.15 4.50
C ASN A 18 -7.01 7.85 5.53
N ALA A 19 -6.69 7.14 6.62
CA ALA A 19 -7.63 6.79 7.69
C ALA A 19 -7.39 7.69 8.91
N PHE A 20 -7.97 8.91 8.87
CA PHE A 20 -7.79 9.96 9.87
C PHE A 20 -9.01 10.12 10.77
N ASP A 21 -8.92 11.01 11.77
CA ASP A 21 -10.09 11.35 12.60
C ASP A 21 -11.29 11.67 11.69
N PRO A 22 -12.51 11.20 12.00
CA PRO A 22 -13.64 11.36 11.08
C PRO A 22 -14.04 12.80 10.71
N HIS A 23 -13.50 13.81 11.39
CA HIS A 23 -13.69 15.22 11.04
C HIS A 23 -12.58 15.79 10.15
N ASP A 24 -11.45 15.09 10.02
CA ASP A 24 -10.29 15.55 9.27
C ASP A 24 -10.43 15.24 7.78
N ASP A 25 -9.93 16.17 6.95
CA ASP A 25 -9.82 16.09 5.49
C ASP A 25 -10.94 15.30 4.81
N PRO A 26 -12.20 15.80 4.87
CA PRO A 26 -13.35 14.99 4.53
C PRO A 26 -13.39 14.53 3.07
N GLU A 27 -12.61 15.16 2.19
CA GLU A 27 -12.54 14.83 0.75
C GLU A 27 -11.56 13.68 0.44
N HIS A 28 -10.56 13.43 1.29
CA HIS A 28 -9.56 12.36 1.08
C HIS A 28 -9.57 11.30 2.19
N ASN A 29 -10.22 11.56 3.32
CA ASN A 29 -10.28 10.67 4.45
C ASN A 29 -11.34 9.57 4.25
N ILE A 30 -10.89 8.31 4.17
CA ILE A 30 -11.78 7.15 4.03
C ILE A 30 -12.69 6.96 5.26
N CYS A 31 -12.31 7.52 6.40
CA CYS A 31 -13.08 7.49 7.65
C CYS A 31 -13.93 8.76 7.86
N SER A 32 -14.13 9.59 6.84
CA SER A 32 -14.88 10.86 6.93
C SER A 32 -16.36 10.68 7.29
N LEU A 33 -16.85 11.49 8.25
CA LEU A 33 -18.28 11.60 8.58
C LEU A 33 -19.10 12.27 7.48
N ARG A 34 -18.48 13.07 6.60
CA ARG A 34 -19.21 13.80 5.55
C ARG A 34 -19.86 12.83 4.55
N HIS A 35 -19.18 11.72 4.27
CA HIS A 35 -19.60 10.75 3.24
C HIS A 35 -20.03 9.40 3.82
N SER A 36 -19.99 9.26 5.16
CA SER A 36 -20.39 8.04 5.85
C SER A 36 -21.62 8.27 6.72
N PRO A 37 -22.70 7.46 6.56
CA PRO A 37 -23.82 7.47 7.48
C PRO A 37 -23.38 7.27 8.94
N SER A 38 -24.09 7.87 9.90
CA SER A 38 -23.74 7.78 11.32
C SER A 38 -23.74 6.34 11.89
N GLN A 39 -24.45 5.41 11.24
CA GLN A 39 -24.50 3.98 11.58
C GLN A 39 -23.70 3.10 10.60
N ALA A 40 -22.85 3.69 9.76
CA ALA A 40 -22.04 2.94 8.81
C ALA A 40 -21.09 1.97 9.53
N THR A 41 -21.03 0.73 9.03
CA THR A 41 -20.20 -0.35 9.54
C THR A 41 -19.80 -1.29 8.41
N CYS A 42 -18.62 -1.89 8.53
CA CYS A 42 -18.13 -2.92 7.62
C CYS A 42 -18.29 -4.34 8.20
N GLY A 43 -19.14 -4.51 9.22
CA GLY A 43 -19.42 -5.81 9.84
C GLY A 43 -18.25 -6.35 10.66
N THR A 44 -18.00 -7.65 10.58
CA THR A 44 -16.96 -8.34 11.36
C THR A 44 -15.57 -8.26 10.75
N GLU A 45 -15.48 -7.96 9.45
CA GLU A 45 -14.23 -7.97 8.68
C GLU A 45 -13.63 -6.57 8.48
N GLY A 46 -14.24 -5.53 9.06
CA GLY A 46 -13.81 -4.15 8.90
C GLY A 46 -14.09 -3.27 10.11
N PRO A 47 -13.99 -1.93 9.95
CA PRO A 47 -14.37 -0.98 10.99
C PRO A 47 -15.79 -1.20 11.50
N ARG A 48 -15.97 -1.24 12.82
CA ARG A 48 -17.30 -1.41 13.41
C ARG A 48 -18.15 -0.14 13.34
N SER A 49 -17.50 1.01 13.21
CA SER A 49 -18.11 2.31 13.00
C SER A 49 -17.13 3.26 12.34
N VAL A 50 -17.62 4.41 11.87
CA VAL A 50 -16.79 5.51 11.39
C VAL A 50 -15.74 5.93 12.43
N TRP A 51 -16.07 5.88 13.72
CA TRP A 51 -15.15 6.20 14.82
C TRP A 51 -14.09 5.12 15.08
N ASP A 52 -14.40 3.84 14.81
CA ASP A 52 -13.43 2.73 14.90
C ASP A 52 -12.54 2.65 13.66
N CYS A 53 -12.93 3.26 12.54
CA CYS A 53 -12.23 3.19 11.25
C CYS A 53 -10.74 3.52 11.32
N PRO A 54 -10.30 4.65 11.94
CA PRO A 54 -8.89 4.98 12.00
C PRO A 54 -8.10 3.97 12.84
N PHE A 55 -8.71 3.50 13.93
CA PHE A 55 -8.08 2.50 14.81
C PHE A 55 -8.00 1.13 14.16
N TRP A 56 -9.01 0.77 13.36
CA TRP A 56 -9.03 -0.48 12.62
C TRP A 56 -7.90 -0.53 11.60
N PHE A 57 -7.73 0.50 10.76
CA PHE A 57 -6.63 0.55 9.79
C PHE A 57 -5.25 0.62 10.45
N ARG A 58 -5.11 1.28 11.61
CA ARG A 58 -3.85 1.25 12.39
C ARG A 58 -3.53 -0.14 12.93
N ARG A 59 -4.53 -0.89 13.41
CA ARG A 59 -4.36 -2.28 13.86
C ARG A 59 -3.99 -3.17 12.68
N LEU A 60 -4.72 -3.06 11.56
CA LEU A 60 -4.42 -3.81 10.35
C LEU A 60 -2.98 -3.54 9.88
N TRP A 61 -2.57 -2.28 9.82
CA TRP A 61 -1.22 -1.90 9.42
C TRP A 61 -0.14 -2.53 10.31
N ARG A 62 -0.33 -2.49 11.63
CA ARG A 62 0.60 -3.14 12.57
C ARG A 62 0.65 -4.65 12.33
N ASP A 63 -0.50 -5.30 12.29
CA ASP A 63 -0.59 -6.76 12.17
C ASP A 63 -0.03 -7.23 10.80
N GLN A 64 -0.26 -6.46 9.74
CA GLN A 64 0.31 -6.72 8.41
C GLN A 64 1.81 -6.41 8.34
N SER A 65 2.31 -5.41 9.07
CA SER A 65 3.75 -5.11 9.14
C SER A 65 4.53 -6.26 9.78
N GLU A 66 4.01 -6.85 10.85
CA GLU A 66 4.61 -8.05 11.45
C GLU A 66 4.47 -9.28 10.53
N TRP A 67 3.32 -9.42 9.86
CA TRP A 67 3.08 -10.51 8.93
C TRP A 67 4.01 -10.47 7.72
N ILE A 68 4.22 -9.30 7.10
CA ILE A 68 5.04 -9.19 5.88
C ILE A 68 6.51 -9.49 6.17
N GLU A 69 7.05 -9.01 7.29
CA GLU A 69 8.43 -9.30 7.69
C GLU A 69 8.66 -10.80 7.82
N ARG A 70 7.74 -11.50 8.49
CA ARG A 70 7.81 -12.96 8.61
C ARG A 70 7.72 -13.62 7.24
N ARG A 71 6.76 -13.24 6.40
CA ARG A 71 6.55 -13.89 5.10
C ARG A 71 7.69 -13.68 4.12
N LEU A 72 8.28 -12.49 4.09
CA LEU A 72 9.46 -12.22 3.28
C LEU A 72 10.68 -13.03 3.76
N SER A 73 10.82 -13.24 5.07
CA SER A 73 11.90 -14.07 5.63
C SER A 73 11.74 -15.57 5.37
N GLU A 74 10.50 -16.05 5.23
CA GLU A 74 10.16 -17.46 5.00
C GLU A 74 10.11 -17.82 3.51
N SER A 75 10.04 -16.83 2.63
CA SER A 75 9.82 -17.05 1.20
C SER A 75 11.11 -17.47 0.51
N GLU A 76 11.03 -18.57 -0.23
CA GLU A 76 12.08 -19.13 -1.08
C GLU A 76 11.80 -18.85 -2.58
N ALA A 77 10.82 -17.99 -2.87
CA ALA A 77 10.44 -17.67 -4.24
C ALA A 77 11.56 -16.89 -4.95
N ASP A 78 11.66 -17.06 -6.27
CA ASP A 78 12.65 -16.34 -7.07
C ASP A 78 12.41 -14.83 -7.03
N TRP A 79 11.13 -14.42 -7.03
CA TRP A 79 10.72 -13.03 -6.95
C TRP A 79 9.76 -12.78 -5.79
N GLN A 80 10.01 -11.71 -5.03
CA GLN A 80 9.15 -11.23 -3.96
C GLN A 80 8.57 -9.87 -4.34
N ILE A 81 7.26 -9.81 -4.57
CA ILE A 81 6.54 -8.62 -5.04
C ILE A 81 5.56 -8.15 -3.97
N ILE A 82 5.65 -6.88 -3.58
CA ILE A 82 4.65 -6.24 -2.71
C ILE A 82 3.64 -5.48 -3.57
N VAL A 83 2.35 -5.70 -3.33
CA VAL A 83 1.25 -4.98 -3.97
C VAL A 83 0.52 -4.17 -2.90
N THR A 84 0.34 -2.88 -3.15
CA THR A 84 -0.23 -1.95 -2.17
C THR A 84 -1.01 -0.83 -2.85
N HIS A 85 -1.84 -0.10 -2.11
CA HIS A 85 -2.56 1.04 -2.67
C HIS A 85 -1.66 2.28 -2.80
N PHE A 86 -1.10 2.77 -1.68
CA PHE A 86 -0.26 3.96 -1.65
C PHE A 86 1.18 3.67 -2.10
N PRO A 87 1.80 4.54 -2.90
CA PRO A 87 3.21 4.44 -3.27
C PRO A 87 4.15 4.44 -2.07
N PRO A 88 5.36 3.86 -2.18
CA PRO A 88 6.30 3.79 -1.07
C PRO A 88 6.88 5.15 -0.63
N THR A 89 6.52 6.24 -1.32
CA THR A 89 6.75 7.60 -0.83
C THR A 89 5.98 7.87 0.46
N PHE A 90 4.83 7.21 0.65
CA PHE A 90 4.10 7.15 1.91
C PHE A 90 4.71 6.06 2.80
N GLY A 91 5.01 6.40 4.06
CA GLY A 91 5.66 5.45 4.98
C GLY A 91 7.10 5.11 4.60
N ARG A 92 7.77 6.00 3.85
CA ARG A 92 9.12 5.83 3.28
C ARG A 92 10.12 5.08 4.16
N VAL A 93 10.29 5.51 5.41
CA VAL A 93 11.25 4.90 6.35
C VAL A 93 10.95 3.42 6.61
N GLY A 94 9.67 3.06 6.69
CA GLY A 94 9.24 1.67 6.88
C GLY A 94 9.59 0.81 5.67
N TRP A 95 9.33 1.31 4.46
CA TRP A 95 9.69 0.61 3.22
C TRP A 95 11.20 0.48 3.04
N GLU A 96 11.96 1.55 3.26
CA GLU A 96 13.43 1.53 3.20
C GLU A 96 14.01 0.46 4.13
N ARG A 97 13.50 0.36 5.37
CA ARG A 97 13.90 -0.69 6.31
C ARG A 97 13.54 -2.08 5.79
N LEU A 98 12.31 -2.27 5.33
CA LEU A 98 11.82 -3.58 4.88
C LEU A 98 12.64 -4.10 3.69
N VAL A 99 12.85 -3.28 2.66
CA VAL A 99 13.60 -3.69 1.46
C VAL A 99 15.11 -3.82 1.72
N ALA A 100 15.66 -3.13 2.72
CA ALA A 100 17.05 -3.30 3.12
C ALA A 100 17.28 -4.61 3.90
N GLN A 101 16.25 -5.11 4.59
CA GLN A 101 16.30 -6.33 5.40
C GLN A 101 15.90 -7.59 4.61
N HIS A 102 15.09 -7.43 3.57
CA HIS A 102 14.49 -8.53 2.82
C HIS A 102 14.66 -8.35 1.30
N GLY A 103 14.64 -9.47 0.56
CA GLY A 103 14.86 -9.50 -0.88
C GLY A 103 13.65 -9.05 -1.73
N VAL A 104 13.02 -7.92 -1.41
CA VAL A 104 11.88 -7.42 -2.20
C VAL A 104 12.37 -6.92 -3.57
N ASP A 105 11.87 -7.50 -4.65
CA ASP A 105 12.29 -7.17 -6.02
C ASP A 105 11.50 -5.99 -6.59
N LEU A 106 10.19 -5.96 -6.32
CA LEU A 106 9.26 -5.00 -6.90
C LEU A 106 8.17 -4.59 -5.90
N ILE A 107 7.88 -3.29 -5.83
CA ILE A 107 6.67 -2.76 -5.20
C ILE A 107 5.74 -2.19 -6.28
N VAL A 108 4.51 -2.70 -6.34
CA VAL A 108 3.45 -2.22 -7.23
C VAL A 108 2.45 -1.42 -6.42
N SER A 109 2.21 -0.17 -6.83
CA SER A 109 1.30 0.74 -6.16
C SER A 109 0.37 1.47 -7.13
N GLY A 110 -0.68 2.10 -6.59
CA GLY A 110 -1.60 2.95 -7.32
C GLY A 110 -1.73 4.30 -6.64
N HIS A 111 -2.97 4.68 -6.28
CA HIS A 111 -3.34 5.90 -5.55
C HIS A 111 -3.09 7.20 -6.32
N VAL A 112 -1.85 7.50 -6.68
CA VAL A 112 -1.49 8.65 -7.52
C VAL A 112 -1.92 8.35 -8.95
N HIS A 113 -2.73 9.22 -9.55
CA HIS A 113 -3.37 8.99 -10.84
C HIS A 113 -2.42 9.22 -12.04
N GLN A 114 -1.24 8.60 -11.97
CA GLN A 114 -0.17 8.66 -12.96
C GLN A 114 0.43 7.28 -13.18
N GLN A 115 1.28 7.16 -14.22
CA GLN A 115 2.08 5.98 -14.47
C GLN A 115 3.56 6.34 -14.26
N GLU A 116 4.19 5.72 -13.27
CA GLU A 116 5.60 5.95 -12.93
C GLU A 116 6.35 4.62 -12.81
N VAL A 117 7.63 4.64 -13.18
CA VAL A 117 8.55 3.50 -13.04
C VAL A 117 9.86 4.00 -12.46
N HIS A 118 10.25 3.44 -11.31
CA HIS A 118 11.45 3.77 -10.58
C HIS A 118 12.30 2.51 -10.40
N TYR A 119 13.55 2.51 -10.86
CA TYR A 119 14.43 1.35 -10.75
C TYR A 119 15.89 1.75 -10.50
N ARG A 120 16.65 2.11 -11.54
CA ARG A 120 18.12 2.29 -11.47
C ARG A 120 18.58 3.74 -11.41
N GLU A 121 17.68 4.69 -11.51
CA GLU A 121 17.96 6.13 -11.53
C GLU A 121 18.37 6.69 -10.16
N PRO A 122 19.32 7.65 -10.08
CA PRO A 122 19.83 8.27 -8.86
C PRO A 122 18.81 8.67 -7.77
N GLY A 123 17.55 8.93 -8.14
CA GLY A 123 16.48 9.30 -7.22
C GLY A 123 15.75 8.14 -6.53
N ASN A 124 15.86 6.88 -7.00
CA ASN A 124 15.17 5.77 -6.35
C ASN A 124 15.81 5.46 -4.99
N PHE A 125 15.03 5.74 -3.93
CA PHE A 125 15.40 5.57 -2.53
C PHE A 125 15.28 4.12 -2.03
N LEU A 126 14.63 3.24 -2.79
CA LEU A 126 14.49 1.81 -2.47
C LEU A 126 15.52 0.93 -3.17
N ARG A 127 16.54 1.50 -3.83
CA ARG A 127 17.48 0.68 -4.59
C ARG A 127 18.16 -0.39 -3.74
N PRO A 128 18.26 -1.64 -4.26
CA PRO A 128 18.06 -2.03 -5.66
C PRO A 128 16.60 -2.37 -6.07
N THR A 129 15.64 -2.35 -5.15
CA THR A 129 14.22 -2.66 -5.40
C THR A 129 13.60 -1.67 -6.39
N ALA A 130 12.89 -2.21 -7.39
CA ALA A 130 12.08 -1.40 -8.29
C ALA A 130 10.74 -1.06 -7.63
N TRP A 131 10.15 0.07 -7.99
CA TRP A 131 8.75 0.34 -7.65
C TRP A 131 8.03 1.08 -8.76
N ILE A 132 6.74 0.84 -8.87
CA ILE A 132 5.90 1.44 -9.89
C ILE A 132 4.65 2.05 -9.27
N VAL A 133 4.18 3.12 -9.89
CA VAL A 133 2.85 3.68 -9.67
C VAL A 133 2.05 3.37 -10.93
N SER A 134 0.93 2.66 -10.80
CA SER A 134 0.00 2.34 -11.88
C SER A 134 -1.41 2.82 -11.52
N GLY A 135 -1.55 4.06 -11.06
CA GLY A 135 -2.84 4.68 -10.80
C GLY A 135 -3.42 5.42 -12.01
N GLY A 136 -2.64 5.60 -13.08
CA GLY A 136 -3.03 6.30 -14.31
C GLY A 136 -3.85 5.47 -15.30
N GLY A 137 -4.61 4.46 -14.87
CA GLY A 137 -5.32 3.49 -15.72
C GLY A 137 -6.43 4.03 -16.66
N GLY A 138 -6.49 5.34 -16.90
CA GLY A 138 -7.38 5.95 -17.90
C GLY A 138 -8.78 6.34 -17.39
N GLY A 139 -8.98 6.47 -16.07
CA GLY A 139 -10.18 7.08 -15.50
C GLY A 139 -10.25 8.61 -15.69
N ILE A 140 -11.39 9.23 -15.37
CA ILE A 140 -11.66 10.69 -15.49
C ILE A 140 -10.74 11.59 -14.64
N THR A 141 -9.84 11.00 -13.86
CA THR A 141 -9.02 11.66 -12.84
C THR A 141 -7.51 11.52 -13.07
N SER A 142 -7.03 11.27 -14.29
CA SER A 142 -5.56 11.29 -14.55
C SER A 142 -4.98 12.66 -14.15
N GLU A 143 -3.94 12.66 -13.31
CA GLU A 143 -3.32 13.89 -12.77
C GLU A 143 -2.32 14.55 -13.73
N GLY A 144 -2.42 14.27 -15.03
CA GLY A 144 -1.54 14.82 -16.05
C GLY A 144 -2.17 14.82 -17.44
N THR A 145 -1.61 15.63 -18.33
CA THR A 145 -1.90 15.52 -19.78
C THR A 145 -1.37 14.18 -20.30
N PRO A 146 -2.11 13.50 -21.21
CA PRO A 146 -1.63 12.32 -21.91
C PRO A 146 -0.26 12.51 -22.58
#